data_AF-A0A6N9L8L9-F1
#
_entry.id   AF-A0A6N9L8L9-F1
#
_cell.length_a   1.000
_cell.length_b   1.000
_cell.length_c   1.000
_cell.angle_alpha   90.00
_cell.angle_beta   90.00
_cell.angle_gamma   90.00
#
_symmetry.space_group_name_H-M   'P 1'
#
loop_
_entity.id
_entity.type
_entity.pdbx_description
1 polymer ?
#
loop_
_entity_poly.entity_id
_entity_poly.type
_entity_poly.pdbx_seq_one_letter_code
_entity_poly.pdbx_strand_id
1 'polypeptide(L)'
;MVYSNEEIELTLNFYSIAKVHLDNLNQAIQFKELNDHEKNEYMFYSHIVSKVNYWLKALLPDELEIIALRNFENKTFDLISIHVGYANHSSIVRKYKSIINKVRKLNNEQFC
;
A
#
# COMPACT_ATOMS: atom_id res chain seq x y z
N MET A 1 -9.04 -4.37 -13.96
CA MET A 1 -8.63 -5.42 -13.02
C MET A 1 -9.31 -5.14 -11.69
N VAL A 2 -10.21 -6.03 -11.27
CA VAL A 2 -10.87 -5.94 -9.96
C VAL A 2 -9.91 -6.61 -8.97
N TYR A 3 -9.35 -5.83 -8.04
CA TYR A 3 -8.52 -6.39 -6.97
C TYR A 3 -9.42 -7.02 -5.90
N SER A 4 -9.13 -8.24 -5.50
CA SER A 4 -9.62 -8.85 -4.27
C SER A 4 -9.07 -8.10 -3.04
N ASN A 5 -9.67 -8.35 -1.87
CA ASN A 5 -9.18 -7.73 -0.64
C ASN A 5 -7.76 -8.22 -0.32
N GLU A 6 -7.50 -9.50 -0.55
CA GLU A 6 -6.21 -10.15 -0.36
C GLU A 6 -5.14 -9.54 -1.27
N GLU A 7 -5.44 -9.30 -2.55
CA GLU A 7 -4.50 -8.65 -3.47
C GLU A 7 -4.20 -7.20 -3.07
N ILE A 8 -5.20 -6.46 -2.56
CA ILE A 8 -4.99 -5.10 -2.03
C ILE A 8 -4.04 -5.16 -0.83
N GLU A 9 -4.27 -6.05 0.13
CA GLU A 9 -3.42 -6.20 1.31
C GLU A 9 -1.99 -6.60 0.94
N LEU A 10 -1.81 -7.55 0.03
CA LEU A 10 -0.50 -7.94 -0.48
C LEU A 10 0.21 -6.76 -1.16
N THR A 11 -0.50 -6.01 -2.00
CA THR A 11 0.04 -4.84 -2.70
C THR A 11 0.46 -3.74 -1.71
N LEU A 12 -0.33 -3.50 -0.66
CA LEU A 12 0.00 -2.57 0.42
C LEU A 12 1.23 -3.03 1.20
N ASN A 13 1.30 -4.31 1.60
CA ASN A 13 2.45 -4.84 2.33
C ASN A 13 3.74 -4.79 1.49
N PHE A 14 3.63 -4.91 0.17
CA PHE A 14 4.79 -4.86 -0.73
C PHE A 14 5.28 -3.44 -1.01
N TYR A 15 4.47 -2.41 -0.71
CA TYR A 15 4.76 -1.01 -1.03
C TYR A 15 6.12 -0.52 -0.52
N SER A 16 6.44 -0.77 0.75
CA SER A 16 7.69 -0.30 1.36
C SER A 16 8.92 -0.88 0.65
N ILE A 17 8.88 -2.16 0.31
CA ILE A 17 9.93 -2.84 -0.45
C ILE A 17 10.01 -2.26 -1.85
N ALA A 18 8.87 -2.11 -2.54
CA ALA A 18 8.81 -1.56 -3.88
C ALA A 18 9.41 -0.14 -3.97
N LYS A 19 9.18 0.71 -2.96
CA LYS A 19 9.80 2.05 -2.90
C LYS A 19 11.33 1.96 -2.84
N VAL A 20 11.88 1.12 -1.96
CA VAL A 20 13.33 0.96 -1.81
C VAL A 20 13.96 0.48 -3.12
N HIS A 21 13.36 -0.53 -3.77
CA HIS A 21 13.87 -1.01 -5.05
C HIS A 21 13.77 0.05 -6.16
N LEU A 22 12.66 0.78 -6.23
CA LEU A 22 12.48 1.85 -7.20
C LEU A 22 13.50 2.98 -6.99
N ASP A 23 13.77 3.36 -5.74
CA ASP A 23 14.77 4.37 -5.40
C ASP A 23 16.19 3.93 -5.80
N ASN A 24 16.54 2.67 -5.55
CA ASN A 24 17.82 2.10 -5.98
C ASN A 24 17.97 2.12 -7.51
N LEU A 25 16.92 1.77 -8.25
CA LEU A 25 16.93 1.81 -9.72
C LEU A 25 17.02 3.25 -10.24
N ASN A 26 16.27 4.19 -9.65
CA ASN A 26 16.36 5.61 -9.98
C ASN A 26 17.77 6.17 -9.75
N GLN A 27 18.46 5.74 -8.69
CA GLN A 27 19.87 6.09 -8.46
C GLN A 27 20.76 5.48 -9.54
N ALA A 28 20.58 4.20 -9.89
CA ALA A 28 21.37 3.53 -10.92
C ALA A 28 21.27 4.22 -12.30
N ILE A 29 20.07 4.68 -12.69
CA ILE A 29 19.83 5.39 -13.96
C ILE A 29 20.66 6.66 -14.09
N GLN A 30 21.04 7.29 -12.97
CA GLN A 30 21.89 8.49 -13.00
C GLN A 30 23.33 8.19 -13.46
N PHE A 31 23.77 6.94 -13.36
CA PHE A 31 25.15 6.52 -13.63
C PHE A 31 25.28 5.50 -14.76
N LYS A 32 24.21 4.80 -15.13
CA LYS A 32 24.21 3.79 -16.20
C LYS A 32 22.84 3.64 -16.85
N GLU A 33 22.82 3.10 -18.07
CA GLU A 33 21.59 2.57 -18.66
C GLU A 33 21.21 1.24 -17.99
N LEU A 34 19.91 1.05 -17.77
CA LEU A 34 19.37 -0.20 -17.23
C LEU A 34 19.36 -1.29 -18.31
N ASN A 35 19.68 -2.51 -17.90
CA ASN A 35 19.46 -3.68 -18.75
C ASN A 35 17.96 -4.05 -18.79
N ASP A 36 17.57 -5.00 -19.65
CA ASP A 36 16.16 -5.36 -19.84
C ASP A 36 15.50 -5.93 -18.58
N HIS A 37 16.25 -6.65 -17.75
CA HIS A 37 15.75 -7.15 -16.47
C HIS A 37 15.45 -5.99 -15.51
N GLU A 38 16.41 -5.07 -15.35
CA GLU A 38 16.26 -3.88 -14.50
C GLU A 38 15.13 -2.95 -14.99
N LYS A 39 14.93 -2.84 -16.31
CA LYS A 39 13.78 -2.11 -16.88
C LYS A 39 12.45 -2.75 -16.50
N ASN A 40 12.36 -4.07 -16.55
CA ASN A 40 11.14 -4.79 -16.14
C ASN A 40 10.86 -4.63 -14.65
N GLU A 41 11.91 -4.73 -13.80
CA GLU A 41 11.79 -4.44 -12.37
C GLU A 41 11.33 -3.00 -12.13
N TYR A 42 11.90 -2.03 -12.85
CA TYR A 42 11.49 -0.63 -12.76
C TYR A 42 10.00 -0.45 -13.06
N MET A 43 9.53 -1.01 -14.18
CA MET A 43 8.11 -0.93 -14.57
C MET A 43 7.21 -1.57 -13.50
N PHE A 44 7.60 -2.72 -12.98
CA PHE A 44 6.85 -3.43 -11.95
C PHE A 44 6.77 -2.64 -10.63
N TYR A 45 7.91 -2.21 -10.06
CA TYR A 45 7.92 -1.47 -8.81
C TYR A 45 7.26 -0.09 -8.94
N SER A 46 7.48 0.60 -10.07
CA SER A 46 6.80 1.86 -10.38
C SER A 46 5.28 1.69 -10.43
N HIS A 47 4.79 0.60 -11.02
CA HIS A 47 3.36 0.29 -11.03
C HIS A 47 2.79 0.11 -9.62
N ILE A 48 3.46 -0.68 -8.77
CA ILE A 48 3.03 -0.88 -7.37
C ILE A 48 3.01 0.44 -6.60
N VAL A 49 4.10 1.22 -6.65
CA VAL A 49 4.22 2.49 -5.94
C VAL A 49 3.15 3.47 -6.40
N SER A 50 2.95 3.60 -7.72
CA SER A 50 1.91 4.46 -8.30
C SER A 50 0.51 4.05 -7.85
N LYS A 51 0.20 2.75 -7.90
CA LYS A 51 -1.11 2.22 -7.53
C LYS A 51 -1.43 2.43 -6.05
N VAL A 52 -0.47 2.16 -5.16
CA VAL A 52 -0.65 2.40 -3.73
C VAL A 52 -0.77 3.89 -3.43
N ASN A 53 0.07 4.75 -4.02
CA ASN A 53 -0.03 6.20 -3.85
C ASN A 53 -1.41 6.73 -4.28
N TYR A 54 -1.98 6.18 -5.35
CA TYR A 54 -3.35 6.51 -5.76
C TYR A 54 -4.38 6.13 -4.68
N TRP A 55 -4.30 4.92 -4.12
CA TRP A 55 -5.20 4.49 -3.04
C TRP A 55 -5.07 5.37 -1.80
N LEU A 56 -3.84 5.66 -1.37
CA LEU A 56 -3.58 6.48 -0.17
C LEU A 56 -4.17 7.89 -0.30
N LYS A 57 -4.14 8.51 -1.49
CA LYS A 57 -4.74 9.83 -1.72
C LYS A 57 -6.25 9.91 -1.44
N ALA A 58 -6.97 8.79 -1.50
CA ALA A 58 -8.40 8.73 -1.26
C ALA A 58 -8.77 8.41 0.21
N LEU A 59 -7.78 8.13 1.05
CA LEU A 59 -7.97 7.79 2.46
C LEU A 59 -7.96 9.04 3.34
N LEU A 60 -8.77 9.02 4.40
CA LEU A 60 -8.75 10.04 5.44
C LEU A 60 -7.47 9.91 6.31
N PRO A 61 -7.07 10.95 7.06
CA PRO A 61 -5.86 10.90 7.89
C PRO A 61 -5.83 9.73 8.89
N ASP A 62 -6.95 9.42 9.54
CA ASP A 62 -7.07 8.28 10.47
C ASP A 62 -6.95 6.94 9.75
N GLU A 63 -7.48 6.85 8.53
CA GLU A 63 -7.38 5.66 7.70
C GLU A 63 -5.94 5.43 7.22
N LEU A 64 -5.24 6.50 6.84
CA LEU A 64 -3.83 6.48 6.45
C LEU A 64 -2.94 5.99 7.60
N GLU A 65 -3.18 6.48 8.81
CA GLU A 65 -2.43 6.06 10.01
C GLU A 65 -2.59 4.55 10.27
N ILE A 66 -3.81 4.03 10.18
CA ILE A 66 -4.07 2.59 10.34
C ILE A 66 -3.33 1.77 9.28
N ILE A 67 -3.35 2.19 8.01
CA ILE A 67 -2.61 1.51 6.93
C ILE A 67 -1.09 1.58 7.17
N ALA A 68 -0.56 2.73 7.55
CA ALA A 68 0.87 2.89 7.80
C ALA A 68 1.34 1.95 8.92
N LEU A 69 0.65 1.96 10.06
CA LEU A 69 0.98 1.11 11.19
C LEU A 69 0.84 -0.38 10.84
N ARG A 70 -0.20 -0.75 10.10
CA ARG A 70 -0.48 -2.16 9.79
C ARG A 70 0.41 -2.71 8.69
N ASN A 71 0.47 -2.04 7.55
CA ASN A 71 1.04 -2.57 6.31
C ASN A 71 2.49 -2.13 6.09
N PHE A 72 2.91 -0.98 6.62
CA PHE A 72 4.27 -0.47 6.40
C PHE A 72 5.18 -0.71 7.62
N GLU A 73 4.61 -0.65 8.83
CA GLU A 73 5.33 -0.92 10.09
C GLU A 73 5.05 -2.32 10.68
N ASN A 74 4.20 -3.12 10.06
CA ASN A 74 3.87 -4.50 10.48
C ASN A 74 3.34 -4.64 11.92
N LYS A 75 2.62 -3.64 12.45
CA LYS A 75 2.04 -3.70 13.80
C LYS A 75 0.81 -4.61 13.86
N THR A 76 0.63 -5.26 15.01
CA THR A 76 -0.58 -6.03 15.30
C THR A 76 -1.76 -5.09 15.55
N PHE A 77 -2.99 -5.57 15.33
CA PHE A 77 -4.18 -4.76 15.58
C PHE A 77 -4.35 -4.39 17.06
N ASP A 78 -3.81 -5.20 17.99
CA ASP A 78 -3.77 -4.88 19.41
C ASP A 78 -2.91 -3.63 19.67
N LEU A 79 -1.69 -3.60 19.15
CA LEU A 79 -0.80 -2.45 19.27
C LEU A 79 -1.37 -1.20 18.59
N ILE A 80 -2.00 -1.39 17.43
CA ILE A 80 -2.68 -0.28 16.73
C ILE A 80 -3.81 0.26 17.60
N SER A 81 -4.66 -0.60 18.19
CA SER A 81 -5.79 -0.16 19.01
C SER A 81 -5.35 0.71 20.20
N ILE A 82 -4.22 0.34 20.83
CA ILE A 82 -3.61 1.13 21.90
C ILE A 82 -3.12 2.47 21.36
N HIS A 83 -2.44 2.47 20.20
CA HIS A 83 -1.86 3.68 19.61
C HIS A 83 -2.90 4.72 19.20
N VAL A 84 -3.95 4.29 18.50
CA VAL A 84 -4.99 5.20 17.97
C VAL A 84 -6.12 5.47 18.98
N GLY A 85 -5.99 5.01 20.23
CA GLY A 85 -6.96 5.28 21.30
C GLY A 85 -8.31 4.57 21.15
N TYR A 86 -8.38 3.49 20.36
CA TYR A 86 -9.60 2.69 20.23
C TYR A 86 -9.72 1.70 21.38
N ALA A 87 -10.93 1.53 21.91
CA ALA A 87 -11.19 0.72 23.10
C ALA A 87 -10.91 -0.79 22.94
N ASN A 88 -10.88 -1.35 21.72
CA ASN A 88 -10.62 -2.78 21.51
C ASN A 88 -10.13 -3.15 20.10
N HIS A 89 -9.38 -4.26 20.03
CA HIS A 89 -8.91 -4.95 18.82
C HIS A 89 -9.99 -5.06 17.72
N SER A 90 -11.18 -5.54 18.09
CA SER A 90 -12.27 -5.80 17.14
C SER A 90 -12.74 -4.55 16.39
N SER A 91 -12.64 -3.39 17.01
CA SER A 91 -13.01 -2.12 16.37
C SER A 91 -11.99 -1.73 15.29
N ILE A 92 -10.69 -1.91 15.57
CA ILE A 92 -9.65 -1.70 14.57
C ILE A 92 -9.76 -2.68 13.41
N VAL A 93 -10.00 -3.96 13.68
CA VAL A 93 -10.19 -4.96 12.61
C VAL A 93 -11.34 -4.56 11.68
N ARG A 94 -12.47 -4.10 12.24
CA ARG A 94 -13.62 -3.64 11.43
C ARG A 94 -13.29 -2.39 10.62
N LYS A 95 -12.61 -1.41 11.23
CA LYS A 95 -12.18 -0.18 10.56
C LYS A 95 -11.19 -0.50 9.42
N TYR A 96 -10.20 -1.34 9.67
CA TYR A 96 -9.26 -1.82 8.65
C TYR A 96 -9.98 -2.50 7.48
N LYS A 97 -10.88 -3.46 7.74
CA LYS A 97 -11.71 -4.09 6.69
C LYS A 97 -12.54 -3.07 5.91
N SER A 98 -13.07 -2.04 6.56
CA SER A 98 -13.79 -0.95 5.89
C SER A 98 -12.87 -0.16 4.95
N ILE A 99 -11.62 0.11 5.37
CA ILE A 99 -10.61 0.78 4.54
C ILE A 99 -10.28 -0.06 3.31
N ILE A 100 -10.00 -1.37 3.47
CA ILE A 100 -9.72 -2.27 2.34
C ILE A 100 -10.91 -2.31 1.36
N ASN A 101 -12.14 -2.39 1.88
CA ASN A 101 -13.34 -2.34 1.05
C ASN A 101 -13.50 -1.01 0.30
N LYS A 102 -13.14 0.12 0.93
CA LYS A 102 -13.14 1.45 0.28
C LYS A 102 -12.13 1.47 -0.86
N VAL A 103 -10.91 0.98 -0.64
CA VAL A 103 -9.87 0.86 -1.68
C VAL A 103 -10.34 -0.03 -2.83
N ARG A 104 -11.00 -1.15 -2.52
CA ARG A 104 -11.57 -2.05 -3.54
C ARG A 104 -12.60 -1.34 -4.42
N LYS A 105 -13.50 -0.53 -3.84
CA LYS A 105 -14.50 0.22 -4.60
C LYS A 105 -13.87 1.22 -5.57
N LEU A 106 -12.80 1.91 -5.16
CA LEU A 106 -12.03 2.82 -6.03
C LEU A 106 -11.46 2.11 -7.28
N ASN A 107 -11.13 0.83 -7.17
CA ASN A 107 -10.66 0.05 -8.31
C ASN A 107 -11.79 -0.34 -9.27
N ASN A 108 -13.03 -0.44 -8.80
CA ASN A 108 -14.18 -0.79 -9.62
C ASN A 108 -14.73 0.43 -10.39
N GLU A 109 -14.69 1.61 -9.77
CA GLU A 109 -15.11 2.88 -10.38
C GLU A 109 -14.20 3.34 -11.53
N GLN A 110 -13.00 2.78 -11.68
CA GLN A 110 -12.12 3.02 -12.84
C GLN A 110 -12.59 2.30 -14.13
N PHE A 111 -13.62 1.44 -14.05
CA PHE A 111 -14.12 0.66 -15.19
C PHE A 111 -15.57 0.99 -15.57
N CYS A 112 -16.12 2.12 -15.08
CA CYS A 112 -17.45 2.61 -15.44
C CYS A 112 -17.38 3.94 -16.21
#